data_AF-A0AA41V5N5-F1
#
_entry.id   AF-A0AA41V5N5-F1
#
_cell.length_a   1.000
_cell.length_b   1.000
_cell.length_c   1.000
_cell.angle_alpha   90.00
_cell.angle_beta   90.00
_cell.angle_gamma   90.00
#
_symmetry.space_group_name_H-M   'P 1'
#
loop_
_entity.id
_entity.type
_entity.pdbx_description
1 polymer ?
#
loop_
_entity_poly.entity_id
_entity_poly.type
_entity_poly.pdbx_seq_one_letter_code
_entity_poly.pdbx_strand_id
1 'polypeptide(L)'
;MAVARFSFLSNLPSLVPISSKSQSSPPPKIFPAGKICCRKIEAVIENEDGLIGRRDVLKCLGATISIVSSGSFIETAVAADLIQLRQRSDFLSKVKNTLYTNIKANPELIPALLTLALNDAMTYDKATKSGGPNGSIRFSSELSRPENEGLSGALNFLEETKKEIDSYSKGGPISYSDLIQYAAQSAVKNTFLTAAIRKAGGNEEKGNLLYTAYGSAGQWGLFDKTLGRSDTQEADPEGRVPQWQKASVQEMKEKFVAVGLGPRQLAVMSAFLGPDQLATEKLLASDPDVAPWVEKYQRSRESVSQTNYEVDLITTLTKLSCLGQKINYEAYSYPVKKVDFTKLKL
;
A
#
# COMPACT_ATOMS: atom_id res chain seq x y z
N MET A 1 -68.43 -5.41 10.85
CA MET A 1 -68.58 -6.37 9.74
C MET A 1 -68.42 -5.61 8.43
N ALA A 2 -67.21 -5.58 7.87
CA ALA A 2 -66.89 -5.00 6.57
C ALA A 2 -65.60 -5.68 6.08
N VAL A 3 -65.66 -6.37 4.94
CA VAL A 3 -64.55 -7.19 4.43
C VAL A 3 -63.97 -6.51 3.19
N ALA A 4 -62.82 -5.87 3.34
CA ALA A 4 -62.07 -5.32 2.22
C ALA A 4 -61.31 -6.44 1.51
N ARG A 5 -61.65 -6.71 0.25
CA ARG A 5 -60.86 -7.54 -0.66
C ARG A 5 -59.92 -6.64 -1.45
N PHE A 6 -58.62 -6.92 -1.42
CA PHE A 6 -57.66 -6.37 -2.37
C PHE A 6 -57.04 -7.50 -3.19
N SER A 7 -57.18 -7.40 -4.51
CA SER A 7 -56.70 -8.39 -5.47
C SER A 7 -55.30 -8.02 -5.94
N PHE A 8 -54.38 -9.00 -5.92
CA PHE A 8 -53.09 -8.87 -6.59
C PHE A 8 -53.27 -9.05 -8.10
N LEU A 9 -52.67 -8.17 -8.89
CA LEU A 9 -52.53 -8.34 -10.35
C LEU A 9 -51.04 -8.42 -10.71
N SER A 10 -50.69 -9.52 -11.36
CA SER A 10 -49.37 -9.83 -11.90
C SER A 10 -49.22 -9.24 -13.31
N ASN A 11 -48.07 -8.63 -13.59
CA ASN A 11 -47.68 -8.26 -14.96
C ASN A 11 -46.39 -8.97 -15.36
N LEU A 12 -46.54 -9.91 -16.31
CA LEU A 12 -45.49 -10.55 -17.09
C LEU A 12 -45.78 -10.24 -18.57
N PRO A 13 -44.75 -9.97 -19.39
CA PRO A 13 -44.81 -10.34 -20.80
C PRO A 13 -43.72 -11.36 -21.16
N SER A 14 -44.08 -12.36 -21.96
CA SER A 14 -43.19 -13.40 -22.45
C SER A 14 -42.57 -13.08 -23.82
N LEU A 15 -41.35 -13.61 -24.00
CA LEU A 15 -40.61 -13.94 -25.23
C LEU A 15 -41.52 -14.30 -26.44
N VAL A 16 -41.23 -13.96 -27.70
CA VAL A 16 -40.37 -14.63 -28.74
C VAL A 16 -40.67 -13.89 -30.09
N PRO A 17 -39.83 -13.80 -31.17
CA PRO A 17 -38.51 -14.39 -31.51
C PRO A 17 -37.42 -13.33 -31.91
N ILE A 18 -36.41 -13.76 -32.68
CA ILE A 18 -35.32 -13.00 -33.36
C ILE A 18 -35.50 -13.08 -34.90
N SER A 19 -35.08 -12.06 -35.65
CA SER A 19 -34.56 -12.25 -37.02
C SER A 19 -33.46 -11.21 -37.34
N SER A 20 -32.48 -11.61 -38.16
CA SER A 20 -31.16 -10.98 -38.25
C SER A 20 -30.93 -10.21 -39.56
N LYS A 21 -30.26 -9.05 -39.47
CA LYS A 21 -29.45 -8.49 -40.57
C LYS A 21 -28.15 -7.89 -40.03
N SER A 22 -27.06 -8.19 -40.72
CA SER A 22 -25.68 -7.85 -40.38
C SER A 22 -25.27 -6.49 -40.94
N GLN A 23 -24.50 -5.72 -40.16
CA GLN A 23 -23.53 -4.75 -40.69
C GLN A 23 -22.25 -4.79 -39.83
N SER A 24 -21.11 -4.67 -40.49
CA SER A 24 -19.77 -4.92 -39.94
C SER A 24 -19.06 -3.64 -39.49
N SER A 25 -18.30 -3.75 -38.40
CA SER A 25 -17.37 -2.73 -37.92
C SER A 25 -15.92 -3.25 -37.95
N PRO A 26 -14.91 -2.37 -38.16
CA PRO A 26 -13.52 -2.78 -38.34
C PRO A 26 -12.81 -3.12 -37.01
N PRO A 27 -11.77 -3.98 -37.02
CA PRO A 27 -11.14 -4.49 -35.80
C PRO A 27 -10.10 -3.53 -35.20
N PRO A 28 -9.89 -3.57 -33.86
CA PRO A 28 -8.78 -2.88 -33.21
C PRO A 28 -7.44 -3.61 -33.41
N LYS A 29 -6.34 -2.84 -33.45
CA LYS A 29 -4.98 -3.39 -33.55
C LYS A 29 -4.52 -3.98 -32.21
N ILE A 30 -4.04 -5.22 -32.23
CA ILE A 30 -3.52 -5.95 -31.06
C ILE A 30 -2.01 -6.15 -31.21
N PHE A 31 -1.23 -5.76 -30.19
CA PHE A 31 0.19 -6.07 -30.08
C PHE A 31 0.40 -7.55 -29.69
N PRO A 32 1.47 -8.22 -30.13
CA PRO A 32 1.58 -9.67 -30.03
C PRO A 32 1.84 -10.16 -28.58
N ALA A 33 0.82 -10.77 -27.98
CA ALA A 33 0.99 -11.63 -26.82
C ALA A 33 1.46 -13.03 -27.27
N GLY A 34 2.47 -13.59 -26.62
CA GLY A 34 3.01 -14.91 -26.95
C GLY A 34 1.99 -16.04 -26.73
N LYS A 35 1.81 -16.90 -27.73
CA LYS A 35 0.97 -18.11 -27.62
C LYS A 35 1.75 -19.24 -26.94
N ILE A 36 1.27 -19.69 -25.78
CA ILE A 36 1.59 -21.01 -25.25
C ILE A 36 0.78 -22.03 -26.07
N CYS A 37 1.47 -23.01 -26.70
CA CYS A 37 0.84 -24.03 -27.51
C CYS A 37 1.01 -25.41 -26.85
N CYS A 38 -0.05 -25.92 -26.23
CA CYS A 38 -0.09 -27.30 -25.75
C CYS A 38 -0.52 -28.22 -26.91
N ARG A 39 0.42 -28.97 -27.51
CA ARG A 39 0.08 -30.07 -28.42
C ARG A 39 -0.17 -31.35 -27.61
N LYS A 40 -1.37 -31.89 -27.72
CA LYS A 40 -1.67 -33.27 -27.32
C LYS A 40 -1.14 -34.20 -28.41
N ILE A 41 -0.29 -35.15 -28.04
CA ILE A 41 0.10 -36.27 -28.92
C ILE A 41 -0.63 -37.50 -28.38
N GLU A 42 -1.52 -38.07 -29.17
CA GLU A 42 -2.12 -39.37 -28.89
C GLU A 42 -1.23 -40.45 -29.49
N ALA A 43 -0.75 -41.37 -28.65
CA ALA A 43 0.00 -42.53 -29.08
C ALA A 43 -0.97 -43.70 -29.29
N VAL A 44 -1.02 -44.21 -30.52
CA VAL A 44 -1.73 -45.45 -30.86
C VAL A 44 -0.86 -46.65 -30.46
N ILE A 45 -1.46 -47.62 -29.77
CA ILE A 45 -0.91 -48.97 -29.62
C ILE A 45 -2.06 -49.94 -29.88
N GLU A 46 -1.88 -50.86 -30.82
CA GLU A 46 -2.87 -51.87 -31.20
C GLU A 46 -2.59 -53.21 -30.49
N ASN A 47 -3.69 -53.91 -30.16
CA ASN A 47 -3.83 -55.36 -29.87
C ASN A 47 -3.09 -55.92 -28.62
N GLU A 48 -3.59 -56.95 -27.91
CA GLU A 48 -4.84 -57.72 -28.04
C GLU A 48 -5.29 -58.29 -26.67
N ASP A 49 -6.58 -58.63 -26.56
CA ASP A 49 -7.27 -59.50 -25.59
C ASP A 49 -6.67 -59.78 -24.19
N GLY A 50 -7.35 -59.28 -23.15
CA GLY A 50 -7.18 -59.76 -21.76
C GLY A 50 -7.85 -58.87 -20.71
N LEU A 51 -8.91 -59.37 -20.07
CA LEU A 51 -9.68 -58.68 -19.01
C LEU A 51 -8.80 -58.15 -17.85
N ILE A 52 -8.74 -56.83 -17.66
CA ILE A 52 -8.03 -56.19 -16.53
C ILE A 52 -9.00 -55.80 -15.41
N GLY A 53 -8.79 -56.36 -14.22
CA GLY A 53 -9.53 -56.04 -13.00
C GLY A 53 -9.07 -54.74 -12.31
N ARG A 54 -9.88 -54.22 -11.38
CA ARG A 54 -9.70 -52.89 -10.72
C ARG A 54 -8.49 -52.71 -9.79
N ARG A 55 -7.46 -53.55 -9.87
CA ARG A 55 -6.22 -53.43 -9.09
C ARG A 55 -5.03 -53.99 -9.88
N ASP A 56 -4.52 -53.19 -10.83
CA ASP A 56 -3.11 -53.20 -11.26
C ASP A 56 -2.87 -52.19 -12.41
N VAL A 57 -2.46 -50.95 -12.09
CA VAL A 57 -1.47 -50.17 -12.86
C VAL A 57 -0.83 -49.15 -11.90
N LEU A 58 0.27 -49.55 -11.25
CA LEU A 58 1.22 -48.60 -10.65
C LEU A 58 2.59 -48.85 -11.29
N LYS A 59 2.81 -48.33 -12.50
CA LYS A 59 4.10 -48.35 -13.19
C LYS A 59 4.16 -47.29 -14.31
N CYS A 60 5.28 -46.57 -14.35
CA CYS A 60 5.87 -45.92 -15.52
C CYS A 60 5.07 -44.82 -16.26
N LEU A 61 5.21 -43.57 -15.78
CA LEU A 61 5.41 -42.42 -16.67
C LEU A 61 6.58 -41.58 -16.14
N GLY A 62 7.78 -41.85 -16.65
CA GLY A 62 8.93 -40.98 -16.42
C GLY A 62 8.78 -39.72 -17.27
N ALA A 63 8.61 -38.56 -16.62
CA ALA A 63 8.57 -37.28 -17.31
C ALA A 63 10.00 -36.90 -17.77
N THR A 64 10.31 -37.13 -19.05
CA THR A 64 11.49 -36.56 -19.68
C THR A 64 11.30 -35.04 -19.80
N ILE A 65 11.89 -34.29 -18.87
CA ILE A 65 11.99 -32.84 -18.97
C ILE A 65 12.89 -32.53 -20.16
N SER A 66 12.28 -32.26 -21.32
CA SER A 66 12.96 -31.62 -22.43
C SER A 66 13.26 -30.18 -22.02
N ILE A 67 14.43 -29.96 -21.43
CA ILE A 67 14.91 -28.62 -21.09
C ILE A 67 15.08 -27.85 -22.41
N VAL A 68 14.10 -27.02 -22.73
CA VAL A 68 14.29 -25.93 -23.69
C VAL A 68 15.30 -24.99 -23.04
N SER A 69 16.54 -25.04 -23.53
CA SER A 69 17.66 -24.25 -23.01
C SER A 69 17.36 -22.75 -23.16
N SER A 70 16.74 -22.20 -22.13
CA SER A 70 16.53 -20.76 -21.96
C SER A 70 17.79 -20.25 -21.26
N GLY A 71 18.58 -19.46 -21.99
CA GLY A 71 20.00 -19.25 -21.66
C GLY A 71 20.28 -18.72 -20.25
N SER A 72 21.49 -19.00 -19.75
CA SER A 72 21.95 -18.65 -18.40
C SER A 72 21.79 -17.17 -18.01
N PHE A 73 21.69 -16.27 -18.99
CA PHE A 73 21.36 -14.86 -18.77
C PHE A 73 19.98 -14.64 -18.12
N ILE A 74 18.97 -15.47 -18.43
CA ILE A 74 17.64 -15.37 -17.82
C ILE A 74 17.69 -15.84 -16.36
N GLU A 75 18.33 -16.99 -16.12
CA GLU A 75 18.47 -17.55 -14.77
C GLU A 75 19.31 -16.63 -13.86
N THR A 76 20.41 -16.07 -14.37
CA THR A 76 21.25 -15.13 -13.61
C THR A 76 20.56 -13.79 -13.36
N ALA A 77 19.74 -13.29 -14.29
CA ALA A 77 18.93 -12.08 -14.06
C ALA A 77 17.85 -12.31 -12.99
N VAL A 78 17.12 -13.44 -13.05
CA VAL A 78 16.13 -13.82 -12.03
C VAL A 78 16.78 -14.02 -10.67
N ALA A 79 17.97 -14.65 -10.61
CA ALA A 79 18.71 -14.80 -9.37
C ALA A 79 19.19 -13.46 -8.80
N ALA A 80 19.62 -12.50 -9.64
CA ALA A 80 20.02 -11.17 -9.21
C ALA A 80 18.83 -10.39 -8.61
N ASP A 81 17.67 -10.39 -9.27
CA ASP A 81 16.43 -9.77 -8.79
C ASP A 81 15.99 -10.35 -7.44
N LEU A 82 15.94 -11.68 -7.31
CA LEU A 82 15.61 -12.34 -6.03
C LEU A 82 16.57 -11.98 -4.89
N ILE A 83 17.86 -11.75 -5.18
CA ILE A 83 18.82 -11.31 -4.17
C ILE A 83 18.60 -9.83 -3.81
N GLN A 84 18.34 -8.94 -4.77
CA GLN A 84 18.02 -7.53 -4.51
C GLN A 84 16.74 -7.39 -3.68
N LEU A 85 15.69 -8.15 -4.01
CA LEU A 85 14.44 -8.22 -3.24
C LEU A 85 14.70 -8.66 -1.80
N ARG A 86 15.54 -9.69 -1.58
CA ARG A 86 15.93 -10.12 -0.24
C ARG A 86 16.70 -9.04 0.52
N GLN A 87 17.73 -8.44 -0.09
CA GLN A 87 18.53 -7.38 0.53
C GLN A 87 17.66 -6.19 0.98
N ARG A 88 16.74 -5.76 0.13
CA ARG A 88 15.78 -4.69 0.41
C ARG A 88 14.78 -5.07 1.49
N SER A 89 14.28 -6.31 1.51
CA SER A 89 13.41 -6.81 2.58
C SER A 89 14.13 -6.86 3.94
N ASP A 90 15.37 -7.35 3.97
CA ASP A 90 16.21 -7.40 5.18
C ASP A 90 16.51 -5.99 5.71
N PHE A 91 16.80 -5.03 4.81
CA PHE A 91 17.00 -3.62 5.17
C PHE A 91 15.71 -2.98 5.70
N LEU A 92 14.61 -3.10 4.96
CA LEU A 92 13.32 -2.52 5.34
C LEU A 92 12.79 -3.07 6.67
N SER A 93 13.02 -4.34 6.97
CA SER A 93 12.69 -4.95 8.26
C SER A 93 13.42 -4.27 9.41
N LYS A 94 14.71 -3.97 9.25
CA LYS A 94 15.49 -3.22 10.26
C LYS A 94 14.99 -1.79 10.43
N VAL A 95 14.80 -1.07 9.31
CA VAL A 95 14.26 0.31 9.30
C VAL A 95 12.94 0.38 10.07
N LYS A 96 12.01 -0.54 9.80
CA LYS A 96 10.74 -0.64 10.53
C LYS A 96 10.90 -0.93 12.02
N ASN A 97 11.85 -1.77 12.41
CA ASN A 97 12.09 -2.10 13.81
C ASN A 97 12.74 -0.95 14.59
N THR A 98 13.69 -0.23 13.99
CA THR A 98 14.25 1.03 14.52
C THR A 98 13.13 2.06 14.68
N LEU A 99 12.35 2.34 13.62
CA LEU A 99 11.23 3.28 13.66
C LEU A 99 10.16 2.90 14.69
N TYR A 100 9.82 1.62 14.82
CA TYR A 100 8.86 1.14 15.82
C TYR A 100 9.37 1.37 17.24
N THR A 101 10.63 1.01 17.52
CA THR A 101 11.25 1.22 18.83
C THR A 101 11.30 2.70 19.20
N ASN A 102 11.80 3.53 18.29
CA ASN A 102 12.02 4.95 18.55
C ASN A 102 10.67 5.70 18.68
N ILE A 103 9.64 5.34 17.89
CA ILE A 103 8.29 5.93 18.01
C ILE A 103 7.55 5.40 19.24
N LYS A 104 7.72 4.13 19.65
CA LYS A 104 7.14 3.61 20.91
C LYS A 104 7.70 4.35 22.14
N ALA A 105 8.94 4.82 22.07
CA ALA A 105 9.56 5.64 23.12
C ALA A 105 9.11 7.13 23.13
N ASN A 106 8.59 7.64 22.01
CA ASN A 106 8.21 9.06 21.82
C ASN A 106 6.78 9.17 21.22
N PRO A 107 5.73 8.64 21.89
CA PRO A 107 4.38 8.55 21.34
C PRO A 107 3.73 9.92 21.08
N GLU A 108 4.16 10.98 21.76
CA GLU A 108 3.70 12.35 21.57
C GLU A 108 4.06 12.93 20.18
N LEU A 109 5.09 12.38 19.52
CA LEU A 109 5.47 12.78 18.15
C LEU A 109 4.59 12.15 17.07
N ILE A 110 3.74 11.17 17.40
CA ILE A 110 2.91 10.45 16.42
C ILE A 110 2.08 11.39 15.53
N PRO A 111 1.30 12.36 16.04
CA PRO A 111 0.51 13.25 15.19
C PRO A 111 1.38 14.14 14.29
N ALA A 112 2.52 14.61 14.80
CA ALA A 112 3.46 15.42 14.03
C ALA A 112 4.11 14.60 12.89
N LEU A 113 4.48 13.33 13.13
CA LEU A 113 4.99 12.42 12.10
C LEU A 113 3.95 12.13 11.00
N LEU A 114 2.67 11.98 11.36
CA LEU A 114 1.59 11.83 10.39
C LEU A 114 1.41 13.11 9.56
N THR A 115 1.35 14.27 10.20
CA THR A 115 1.18 15.57 9.53
C THR A 115 2.38 15.90 8.62
N LEU A 116 3.61 15.58 9.04
CA LEU A 116 4.83 15.77 8.26
C LEU A 116 4.80 14.95 6.96
N ALA A 117 4.41 13.68 7.02
CA ALA A 117 4.27 12.85 5.82
C ALA A 117 3.07 13.22 4.94
N LEU A 118 2.02 13.82 5.51
CA LEU A 118 0.91 14.40 4.75
C LEU A 118 1.36 15.65 3.99
N ASN A 119 2.04 16.57 4.65
CA ASN A 119 2.44 17.85 4.08
C ASN A 119 3.46 17.68 2.94
N ASP A 120 4.51 16.87 3.17
CA ASP A 120 5.49 16.44 2.15
C ASP A 120 4.81 15.85 0.90
N ALA A 121 3.68 15.13 1.07
CA ALA A 121 2.96 14.57 -0.06
C ALA A 121 1.93 15.51 -0.70
N MET A 122 1.39 16.46 0.06
CA MET A 122 0.36 17.39 -0.39
C MET A 122 0.90 18.53 -1.25
N THR A 123 2.21 18.73 -1.33
CA THR A 123 2.84 19.64 -2.30
C THR A 123 2.65 19.20 -3.77
N TYR A 124 2.18 17.97 -4.01
CA TYR A 124 2.00 17.45 -5.37
C TYR A 124 0.99 18.27 -6.18
N ASP A 125 1.40 18.67 -7.38
CA ASP A 125 0.52 19.19 -8.43
C ASP A 125 0.54 18.27 -9.65
N LYS A 126 -0.66 17.84 -10.06
CA LYS A 126 -0.87 16.95 -11.20
C LYS A 126 -0.60 17.62 -12.55
N ALA A 127 -0.76 18.95 -12.66
CA ALA A 127 -0.57 19.67 -13.92
C ALA A 127 0.92 19.79 -14.29
N THR A 128 1.73 20.29 -13.36
CA THR A 128 3.19 20.42 -13.51
C THR A 128 3.95 19.13 -13.22
N LYS A 129 3.33 18.15 -12.54
CA LYS A 129 3.98 16.93 -12.03
C LYS A 129 5.17 17.22 -11.11
N SER A 130 5.02 18.26 -10.29
CA SER A 130 6.01 18.71 -9.31
C SER A 130 5.51 18.52 -7.88
N GLY A 131 6.43 18.45 -6.92
CA GLY A 131 6.15 18.08 -5.54
C GLY A 131 5.67 16.65 -5.35
N GLY A 132 5.02 16.40 -4.22
CA GLY A 132 4.72 15.06 -3.73
C GLY A 132 5.85 14.54 -2.84
N PRO A 133 5.69 13.37 -2.20
CA PRO A 133 6.56 12.93 -1.11
C PRO A 133 8.01 12.74 -1.58
N ASN A 134 8.83 13.76 -1.41
CA ASN A 134 10.18 13.88 -1.97
C ASN A 134 11.19 14.40 -0.92
N GLY A 135 10.75 14.54 0.35
CA GLY A 135 11.56 15.03 1.44
C GLY A 135 11.82 16.53 1.40
N SER A 136 11.09 17.32 0.59
CA SER A 136 11.22 18.79 0.49
C SER A 136 11.04 19.47 1.85
N ILE A 137 10.11 18.95 2.66
CA ILE A 137 9.74 19.47 3.98
C ILE A 137 10.91 19.56 4.97
N ARG A 138 12.03 18.88 4.70
CA ARG A 138 13.26 18.98 5.51
C ARG A 138 13.98 20.32 5.36
N PHE A 139 13.75 21.05 4.27
CA PHE A 139 14.39 22.33 4.03
C PHE A 139 13.78 23.42 4.92
N SER A 140 14.63 24.26 5.51
CA SER A 140 14.20 25.30 6.46
C SER A 140 13.18 26.28 5.87
N SER A 141 13.28 26.60 4.58
CA SER A 141 12.33 27.43 3.83
C SER A 141 10.94 26.81 3.63
N GLU A 142 10.82 25.49 3.82
CA GLU A 142 9.54 24.79 3.81
C GLU A 142 9.04 24.51 5.22
N LEU A 143 9.91 24.04 6.11
CA LEU A 143 9.59 23.77 7.51
C LEU A 143 9.12 25.01 8.27
N SER A 144 9.61 26.21 7.92
CA SER A 144 9.20 27.47 8.53
C SER A 144 7.86 28.03 8.05
N ARG A 145 7.17 27.35 7.11
CA ARG A 145 5.87 27.80 6.59
C ARG A 145 4.74 27.55 7.60
N PRO A 146 3.68 28.38 7.63
CA PRO A 146 2.59 28.25 8.60
C PRO A 146 1.89 26.87 8.63
N GLU A 147 1.80 26.18 7.50
CA GLU A 147 1.25 24.82 7.40
C GLU A 147 2.10 23.73 8.09
N ASN A 148 3.38 24.02 8.33
CA ASN A 148 4.39 23.12 8.90
C ASN A 148 4.76 23.48 10.35
N GLU A 149 4.01 24.40 10.98
CA GLU A 149 4.20 24.82 12.37
C GLU A 149 4.17 23.62 13.34
N GLY A 150 5.15 23.54 14.24
CA GLY A 150 5.28 22.47 15.23
C GLY A 150 5.92 21.16 14.72
N LEU A 151 6.23 21.02 13.43
CA LEU A 151 6.79 19.77 12.88
C LEU A 151 8.30 19.58 13.11
N SER A 152 9.02 20.62 13.55
CA SER A 152 10.48 20.56 13.76
C SER A 152 10.93 19.48 14.75
N GLY A 153 10.14 19.20 15.79
CA GLY A 153 10.44 18.13 16.74
C GLY A 153 10.41 16.73 16.09
N ALA A 154 9.43 16.51 15.20
CA ALA A 154 9.33 15.27 14.43
C ALA A 154 10.46 15.15 13.39
N LEU A 155 10.85 16.24 12.73
CA LEU A 155 11.98 16.23 11.80
C LEU A 155 13.30 15.91 12.51
N ASN A 156 13.61 16.56 13.62
CA ASN A 156 14.82 16.30 14.41
C ASN A 156 14.89 14.84 14.89
N PHE A 157 13.75 14.29 15.34
CA PHE A 157 13.62 12.88 15.69
C PHE A 157 13.93 11.94 14.50
N LEU A 158 13.45 12.29 13.30
CA LEU A 158 13.77 11.55 12.09
C LEU A 158 15.24 11.69 11.69
N GLU A 159 15.89 12.85 11.88
CA GLU A 159 17.31 13.01 11.60
C GLU A 159 18.20 12.11 12.48
N GLU A 160 17.94 12.01 13.78
CA GLU A 160 18.68 11.09 14.65
C GLU A 160 18.41 9.63 14.28
N THR A 161 17.14 9.29 14.01
CA THR A 161 16.75 7.95 13.55
C THR A 161 17.40 7.60 12.19
N LYS A 162 17.59 8.59 11.31
CA LYS A 162 18.30 8.44 10.04
C LYS A 162 19.76 8.08 10.23
N LYS A 163 20.46 8.76 11.15
CA LYS A 163 21.87 8.46 11.47
C LYS A 163 22.04 7.03 11.96
N GLU A 164 21.10 6.55 12.80
CA GLU A 164 21.07 5.15 13.23
C GLU A 164 20.91 4.19 12.04
N ILE A 165 19.90 4.40 11.20
CA ILE A 165 19.61 3.58 10.01
C ILE A 165 20.80 3.54 9.04
N ASP A 166 21.38 4.70 8.74
CA ASP A 166 22.48 4.85 7.80
C ASP A 166 23.75 4.15 8.32
N SER A 167 23.98 4.10 9.63
CA SER A 167 25.12 3.44 10.26
C SER A 167 25.20 1.92 9.99
N TYR A 168 24.05 1.27 9.80
CA TYR A 168 23.97 -0.17 9.51
C TYR A 168 23.53 -0.50 8.07
N SER A 169 23.27 0.52 7.24
CA SER A 169 22.92 0.30 5.84
C SER A 169 24.10 -0.23 5.04
N LYS A 170 23.81 -1.13 4.11
CA LYS A 170 24.80 -1.72 3.19
C LYS A 170 24.67 -1.19 1.76
N GLY A 171 23.54 -0.56 1.43
CA GLY A 171 23.17 -0.11 0.08
C GLY A 171 23.11 1.41 -0.07
N GLY A 172 23.85 2.14 0.77
CA GLY A 172 23.81 3.61 0.84
C GLY A 172 22.78 4.14 1.86
N PRO A 173 22.79 5.46 2.12
CA PRO A 173 21.89 6.08 3.10
C PRO A 173 20.43 5.99 2.65
N ILE A 174 19.50 5.91 3.60
CA ILE A 174 18.06 6.01 3.31
C ILE A 174 17.72 7.43 2.80
N SER A 175 16.80 7.57 1.85
CA SER A 175 16.28 8.89 1.47
C SER A 175 15.39 9.46 2.58
N TYR A 176 15.37 10.79 2.73
CA TYR A 176 14.43 11.46 3.64
C TYR A 176 12.98 11.16 3.25
N SER A 177 12.70 11.14 1.94
CA SER A 177 11.40 10.77 1.37
C SER A 177 10.93 9.39 1.82
N ASP A 178 11.76 8.33 1.72
CA ASP A 178 11.38 7.00 2.23
C ASP A 178 11.25 7.01 3.76
N LEU A 179 12.19 7.64 4.47
CA LEU A 179 12.18 7.70 5.94
C LEU A 179 10.89 8.32 6.49
N ILE A 180 10.46 9.46 5.94
CA ILE A 180 9.23 10.17 6.32
C ILE A 180 8.01 9.27 6.12
N GLN A 181 7.90 8.62 4.96
CA GLN A 181 6.74 7.79 4.63
C GLN A 181 6.71 6.49 5.46
N TYR A 182 7.87 5.86 5.73
CA TYR A 182 7.94 4.70 6.64
C TYR A 182 7.74 5.07 8.11
N ALA A 183 8.11 6.27 8.54
CA ALA A 183 7.78 6.78 9.86
C ALA A 183 6.27 6.95 10.03
N ALA A 184 5.57 7.50 9.03
CA ALA A 184 4.11 7.55 9.02
C ALA A 184 3.47 6.15 9.02
N GLN A 185 4.00 5.17 8.28
CA GLN A 185 3.56 3.77 8.39
C GLN A 185 3.68 3.26 9.85
N SER A 186 4.82 3.51 10.50
CA SER A 186 5.08 3.05 11.88
C SER A 186 4.16 3.75 12.88
N ALA A 187 3.96 5.06 12.74
CA ALA A 187 3.02 5.86 13.52
C ALA A 187 1.57 5.35 13.38
N VAL A 188 1.09 5.09 12.15
CA VAL A 188 -0.23 4.48 11.90
C VAL A 188 -0.36 3.14 12.61
N LYS A 189 0.64 2.25 12.48
CA LYS A 189 0.65 0.94 13.16
C LYS A 189 0.58 1.07 14.68
N ASN A 190 1.26 2.08 15.25
CA ASN A 190 1.17 2.40 16.68
C ASN A 190 -0.26 2.84 17.07
N THR A 191 -0.93 3.69 16.27
CA THR A 191 -2.34 4.05 16.55
C THR A 191 -3.29 2.85 16.52
N PHE A 192 -3.06 1.89 15.62
CA PHE A 192 -3.87 0.65 15.53
C PHE A 192 -3.62 -0.26 16.74
N LEU A 193 -2.35 -0.44 17.14
CA LEU A 193 -1.98 -1.19 18.34
C LEU A 193 -2.57 -0.54 19.60
N THR A 194 -2.47 0.79 19.75
CA THR A 194 -3.06 1.53 20.88
C THR A 194 -4.58 1.37 20.92
N ALA A 195 -5.26 1.39 19.77
CA ALA A 195 -6.70 1.10 19.70
C ALA A 195 -7.03 -0.35 20.11
N ALA A 196 -6.20 -1.33 19.73
CA ALA A 196 -6.37 -2.73 20.13
C ALA A 196 -6.14 -2.94 21.65
N ILE A 197 -5.12 -2.31 22.24
CA ILE A 197 -4.87 -2.32 23.69
C ILE A 197 -6.04 -1.69 24.44
N ARG A 198 -6.56 -0.55 23.98
CA ARG A 198 -7.75 0.10 24.55
C ARG A 198 -8.97 -0.82 24.51
N LYS A 199 -9.20 -1.52 23.39
CA LYS A 199 -10.29 -2.52 23.23
C LYS A 199 -10.10 -3.76 24.11
N ALA A 200 -8.85 -4.11 24.43
CA ALA A 200 -8.50 -5.16 25.38
C ALA A 200 -8.57 -4.72 26.86
N GLY A 201 -9.18 -3.57 27.16
CA GLY A 201 -9.31 -3.04 28.52
C GLY A 201 -8.00 -2.51 29.11
N GLY A 202 -7.06 -2.08 28.26
CA GLY A 202 -5.74 -1.61 28.68
C GLY A 202 -4.69 -2.72 28.87
N ASN A 203 -5.05 -3.99 28.67
CA ASN A 203 -4.11 -5.10 28.76
C ASN A 203 -3.20 -5.16 27.51
N GLU A 204 -1.91 -4.89 27.67
CA GLU A 204 -0.95 -4.82 26.55
C GLU A 204 -0.77 -6.17 25.83
N GLU A 205 -0.70 -7.30 26.55
CA GLU A 205 -0.52 -8.63 25.95
C GLU A 205 -1.71 -9.01 25.04
N LYS A 206 -2.93 -8.86 25.55
CA LYS A 206 -4.16 -9.11 24.79
C LYS A 206 -4.31 -8.13 23.63
N GLY A 207 -3.92 -6.86 23.82
CA GLY A 207 -3.90 -5.87 22.76
C GLY A 207 -2.92 -6.21 21.63
N ASN A 208 -1.70 -6.66 21.97
CA ASN A 208 -0.72 -7.12 20.99
C ASN A 208 -1.20 -8.37 20.25
N LEU A 209 -1.82 -9.34 20.94
CA LEU A 209 -2.41 -10.53 20.29
C LEU A 209 -3.54 -10.13 19.33
N LEU A 210 -4.43 -9.23 19.76
CA LEU A 210 -5.54 -8.73 18.94
C LEU A 210 -5.04 -7.97 17.70
N TYR A 211 -4.05 -7.09 17.87
CA TYR A 211 -3.41 -6.36 16.77
C TYR A 211 -2.66 -7.30 15.82
N THR A 212 -1.98 -8.33 16.32
CA THR A 212 -1.29 -9.33 15.48
C THR A 212 -2.28 -10.12 14.62
N ALA A 213 -3.48 -10.41 15.14
CA ALA A 213 -4.52 -11.12 14.42
C ALA A 213 -5.30 -10.23 13.41
N TYR A 214 -5.59 -8.97 13.77
CA TYR A 214 -6.55 -8.13 13.03
C TYR A 214 -6.02 -6.78 12.50
N GLY A 215 -4.79 -6.37 12.85
CA GLY A 215 -4.18 -5.08 12.51
C GLY A 215 -3.77 -4.90 11.04
N SER A 216 -4.50 -5.55 10.12
CA SER A 216 -4.42 -5.40 8.67
C SER A 216 -3.01 -5.53 8.06
N ALA A 217 -2.13 -6.33 8.69
CA ALA A 217 -0.72 -6.43 8.33
C ALA A 217 -0.47 -6.73 6.84
N GLY A 218 -1.28 -7.61 6.24
CA GLY A 218 -1.18 -7.96 4.81
C GLY A 218 -1.48 -6.82 3.83
N GLN A 219 -2.25 -5.80 4.24
CA GLN A 219 -2.60 -4.67 3.37
C GLN A 219 -1.39 -3.76 3.08
N TRP A 220 -0.38 -3.76 3.95
CA TRP A 220 0.86 -3.00 3.75
C TRP A 220 1.74 -3.53 2.60
N GLY A 221 1.44 -4.70 2.02
CA GLY A 221 2.28 -5.33 1.00
C GLY A 221 2.52 -4.50 -0.27
N LEU A 222 1.59 -3.60 -0.66
CA LEU A 222 1.83 -2.66 -1.76
C LEU A 222 2.68 -1.47 -1.30
N PHE A 223 2.41 -0.89 -0.12
CA PHE A 223 3.23 0.17 0.46
C PHE A 223 4.69 -0.27 0.60
N ASP A 224 4.92 -1.48 1.09
CA ASP A 224 6.26 -2.01 1.34
C ASP A 224 7.08 -2.21 0.04
N LYS A 225 6.41 -2.43 -1.10
CA LYS A 225 7.05 -2.48 -2.42
C LYS A 225 7.48 -1.11 -2.94
N THR A 226 7.00 -0.02 -2.36
CA THR A 226 7.27 1.36 -2.84
C THR A 226 8.55 1.98 -2.27
N LEU A 227 9.36 1.21 -1.54
CA LEU A 227 10.71 1.61 -1.09
C LEU A 227 11.58 2.03 -2.29
N GLY A 228 12.31 3.15 -2.17
CA GLY A 228 13.21 3.66 -3.19
C GLY A 228 12.73 4.98 -3.81
N ARG A 229 12.21 5.88 -2.99
CA ARG A 229 11.85 7.25 -3.39
C ARG A 229 13.11 8.11 -3.47
N SER A 230 13.09 9.10 -4.37
CA SER A 230 14.21 10.03 -4.56
C SER A 230 14.00 11.33 -3.78
N ASP A 231 15.04 11.81 -3.09
CA ASP A 231 15.03 13.11 -2.42
C ASP A 231 15.18 14.26 -3.44
N THR A 232 14.31 15.27 -3.33
CA THR A 232 14.52 16.56 -4.00
C THR A 232 15.68 17.33 -3.36
N GLN A 233 16.25 18.27 -4.11
CA GLN A 233 17.37 19.13 -3.67
C GLN A 233 16.95 20.54 -3.24
N GLU A 234 15.66 20.87 -3.38
CA GLU A 234 15.09 22.16 -3.02
C GLU A 234 13.70 22.00 -2.40
N ALA A 235 13.21 23.05 -1.72
CA ALA A 235 11.86 23.11 -1.19
C ALA A 235 10.81 23.10 -2.31
N ASP A 236 9.67 22.48 -2.08
CA ASP A 236 8.55 22.48 -3.02
C ASP A 236 7.84 23.84 -3.03
N PRO A 237 7.12 24.21 -4.11
CA PRO A 237 6.49 25.51 -4.22
C PRO A 237 5.43 25.81 -3.14
N GLU A 238 5.40 27.07 -2.70
CA GLU A 238 4.50 27.59 -1.66
C GLU A 238 3.02 27.59 -2.06
N GLY A 239 2.14 27.74 -1.05
CA GLY A 239 0.70 27.91 -1.26
C GLY A 239 -0.04 26.63 -1.69
N ARG A 240 0.63 25.47 -1.66
CA ARG A 240 0.06 24.18 -2.09
C ARG A 240 -0.56 23.35 -0.96
N VAL A 241 -0.29 23.68 0.30
CA VAL A 241 -0.72 22.89 1.47
C VAL A 241 -1.57 23.79 2.40
N PRO A 242 -2.80 23.40 2.76
CA PRO A 242 -3.63 24.16 3.70
C PRO A 242 -3.07 24.10 5.14
N GLN A 243 -3.30 25.16 5.91
CA GLN A 243 -3.14 25.12 7.37
C GLN A 243 -4.30 24.32 7.99
N TRP A 244 -4.16 23.00 8.12
CA TRP A 244 -5.25 22.07 8.47
C TRP A 244 -6.09 22.47 9.71
N GLN A 245 -5.48 23.07 10.74
CA GLN A 245 -6.19 23.49 11.95
C GLN A 245 -7.05 24.74 11.77
N LYS A 246 -6.84 25.52 10.71
CA LYS A 246 -7.54 26.79 10.40
C LYS A 246 -8.35 26.72 9.10
N ALA A 247 -8.05 25.75 8.24
CA ALA A 247 -8.73 25.54 6.96
C ALA A 247 -10.20 25.13 7.15
N SER A 248 -11.05 25.58 6.25
CA SER A 248 -12.42 25.10 6.09
C SER A 248 -12.45 23.68 5.51
N VAL A 249 -13.53 22.94 5.76
CA VAL A 249 -13.71 21.59 5.19
C VAL A 249 -13.74 21.65 3.65
N GLN A 250 -14.20 22.76 3.06
CA GLN A 250 -14.19 22.96 1.61
C GLN A 250 -12.77 23.05 1.05
N GLU A 251 -11.88 23.84 1.66
CA GLU A 251 -10.46 23.91 1.25
C GLU A 251 -9.76 22.54 1.40
N MET A 252 -10.08 21.79 2.46
CA MET A 252 -9.58 20.42 2.63
C MET A 252 -10.09 19.48 1.52
N LYS A 253 -11.39 19.51 1.18
CA LYS A 253 -11.97 18.72 0.08
C LYS A 253 -11.29 19.06 -1.25
N GLU A 254 -11.21 20.35 -1.58
CA GLU A 254 -10.59 20.82 -2.82
C GLU A 254 -9.14 20.39 -2.91
N LYS A 255 -8.38 20.46 -1.81
CA LYS A 255 -7.00 20.00 -1.78
C LYS A 255 -6.87 18.51 -2.06
N PHE A 256 -7.69 17.67 -1.40
CA PHE A 256 -7.69 16.23 -1.63
C PHE A 256 -8.11 15.89 -3.07
N VAL A 257 -9.07 16.61 -3.65
CA VAL A 257 -9.48 16.44 -5.06
C VAL A 257 -8.35 16.84 -6.03
N ALA A 258 -7.63 17.93 -5.76
CA ALA A 258 -6.52 18.40 -6.60
C ALA A 258 -5.38 17.37 -6.73
N VAL A 259 -5.06 16.64 -5.66
CA VAL A 259 -4.07 15.54 -5.68
C VAL A 259 -4.63 14.21 -6.21
N GLY A 260 -5.89 14.17 -6.66
CA GLY A 260 -6.53 12.97 -7.22
C GLY A 260 -7.13 12.01 -6.19
N LEU A 261 -7.40 12.50 -4.99
CA LEU A 261 -8.16 11.82 -3.93
C LEU A 261 -9.59 12.40 -3.86
N GLY A 262 -10.24 12.38 -2.69
CA GLY A 262 -11.60 12.90 -2.55
C GLY A 262 -12.16 12.78 -1.11
N PRO A 263 -13.46 13.07 -0.89
CA PRO A 263 -14.07 13.16 0.45
C PRO A 263 -13.87 11.94 1.35
N ARG A 264 -13.91 10.73 0.77
CA ARG A 264 -13.64 9.48 1.50
C ARG A 264 -12.22 9.43 2.06
N GLN A 265 -11.24 9.84 1.25
CA GLN A 265 -9.83 9.86 1.62
C GLN A 265 -9.53 10.94 2.66
N LEU A 266 -10.19 12.10 2.55
CA LEU A 266 -10.16 13.14 3.59
C LEU A 266 -10.67 12.60 4.93
N ALA A 267 -11.84 11.96 4.93
CA ALA A 267 -12.43 11.37 6.14
C ALA A 267 -11.55 10.26 6.77
N VAL A 268 -10.97 9.37 5.96
CA VAL A 268 -10.16 8.26 6.51
C VAL A 268 -8.81 8.72 7.03
N MET A 269 -8.27 9.83 6.51
CA MET A 269 -7.01 10.43 6.96
C MET A 269 -7.21 11.46 8.08
N SER A 270 -8.33 11.45 8.81
CA SER A 270 -8.61 12.41 9.89
C SER A 270 -7.50 12.52 10.95
N ALA A 271 -6.78 11.43 11.25
CA ALA A 271 -5.64 11.43 12.17
C ALA A 271 -4.36 12.14 11.64
N PHE A 272 -4.31 12.51 10.37
CA PHE A 272 -3.17 13.22 9.75
C PHE A 272 -3.37 14.74 9.70
N LEU A 273 -4.57 15.24 10.00
CA LEU A 273 -4.92 16.67 9.90
C LEU A 273 -4.67 17.44 11.20
N GLY A 274 -4.43 16.74 12.31
CA GLY A 274 -4.21 17.34 13.62
C GLY A 274 -4.10 16.31 14.77
N PRO A 275 -3.76 16.76 15.99
CA PRO A 275 -3.53 15.88 17.13
C PRO A 275 -4.80 15.27 17.73
N ASP A 276 -5.97 15.90 17.57
CA ASP A 276 -7.25 15.36 18.01
C ASP A 276 -8.08 14.89 16.80
N GLN A 277 -8.12 13.57 16.59
CA GLN A 277 -8.90 12.93 15.54
C GLN A 277 -10.41 13.16 15.72
N LEU A 278 -10.94 13.22 16.95
CA LEU A 278 -12.37 13.38 17.21
C LEU A 278 -12.83 14.81 16.97
N ALA A 279 -12.05 15.82 17.38
CA ALA A 279 -12.31 17.21 17.05
C ALA A 279 -12.26 17.44 15.53
N THR A 280 -11.25 16.86 14.86
CA THR A 280 -11.11 16.89 13.39
C THR A 280 -12.34 16.28 12.71
N GLU A 281 -12.77 15.09 13.13
CA GLU A 281 -13.93 14.42 12.54
C GLU A 281 -15.24 15.15 12.81
N LYS A 282 -15.40 15.78 13.97
CA LYS A 282 -16.55 16.64 14.26
C LYS A 282 -16.62 17.84 13.33
N LEU A 283 -15.47 18.43 12.95
CA LEU A 283 -15.40 19.47 11.92
C LEU A 283 -15.75 18.89 10.54
N LEU A 284 -15.12 17.79 10.12
CA LEU A 284 -15.36 17.15 8.82
C LEU A 284 -16.83 16.71 8.64
N ALA A 285 -17.49 16.25 9.70
CA ALA A 285 -18.89 15.84 9.68
C ALA A 285 -19.89 17.00 9.53
N SER A 286 -19.44 18.27 9.52
CA SER A 286 -20.28 19.41 9.15
C SER A 286 -20.55 19.48 7.64
N ASP A 287 -19.75 18.79 6.82
CA ASP A 287 -19.90 18.78 5.36
C ASP A 287 -20.63 17.52 4.86
N PRO A 288 -21.68 17.67 4.02
CA PRO A 288 -22.52 16.55 3.60
C PRO A 288 -21.81 15.52 2.70
N ASP A 289 -20.73 15.90 2.00
CA ASP A 289 -19.97 14.96 1.16
C ASP A 289 -19.02 14.09 2.00
N VAL A 290 -18.59 14.58 3.16
CA VAL A 290 -17.57 13.96 4.03
C VAL A 290 -18.22 13.19 5.19
N ALA A 291 -19.32 13.70 5.76
CA ALA A 291 -20.00 13.13 6.92
C ALA A 291 -20.33 11.62 6.78
N PRO A 292 -20.88 11.10 5.66
CA PRO A 292 -21.18 9.66 5.54
C PRO A 292 -19.93 8.77 5.64
N TRP A 293 -18.77 9.29 5.24
CA TRP A 293 -17.49 8.59 5.36
C TRP A 293 -16.95 8.66 6.79
N VAL A 294 -17.08 9.80 7.47
CA VAL A 294 -16.73 9.94 8.90
C VAL A 294 -17.55 8.93 9.73
N GLU A 295 -18.87 8.88 9.56
CA GLU A 295 -19.75 7.93 10.23
C GLU A 295 -19.42 6.46 9.91
N LYS A 296 -19.02 6.16 8.66
CA LYS A 296 -18.55 4.82 8.27
C LYS A 296 -17.29 4.44 9.07
N TYR A 297 -16.32 5.35 9.18
CA TYR A 297 -15.05 5.07 9.84
C TYR A 297 -15.15 5.07 11.37
N GLN A 298 -16.04 5.89 11.96
CA GLN A 298 -16.38 5.82 13.39
C GLN A 298 -16.98 4.45 13.75
N ARG A 299 -18.05 4.03 13.06
CA ARG A 299 -18.64 2.68 13.24
C ARG A 299 -17.64 1.55 13.00
N SER A 300 -16.71 1.73 12.05
CA SER A 300 -15.59 0.80 11.88
C SER A 300 -14.71 0.75 13.13
N ARG A 301 -14.25 1.88 13.66
CA ARG A 301 -13.36 1.90 14.84
C ARG A 301 -14.03 1.42 16.13
N GLU A 302 -15.36 1.54 16.25
CA GLU A 302 -16.15 0.93 17.33
C GLU A 302 -16.11 -0.60 17.30
N SER A 303 -16.16 -1.21 16.11
CA SER A 303 -15.98 -2.66 15.96
C SER A 303 -14.59 -3.12 16.43
N VAL A 304 -14.48 -4.34 16.94
CA VAL A 304 -13.21 -4.87 17.49
C VAL A 304 -12.05 -4.78 16.48
N SER A 305 -12.20 -5.37 15.29
CA SER A 305 -11.14 -5.46 14.27
C SER A 305 -10.95 -4.19 13.44
N GLN A 306 -11.89 -3.24 13.47
CA GLN A 306 -11.83 -1.93 12.78
C GLN A 306 -11.39 -1.93 11.30
N THR A 307 -11.58 -3.06 10.62
CA THR A 307 -10.92 -3.41 9.35
C THR A 307 -11.20 -2.42 8.22
N ASN A 308 -12.41 -1.88 8.09
CA ASN A 308 -12.73 -0.95 7.00
C ASN A 308 -11.96 0.37 7.13
N TYR A 309 -11.72 0.86 8.34
CA TYR A 309 -10.91 2.04 8.60
C TYR A 309 -9.43 1.76 8.31
N GLU A 310 -8.88 0.68 8.85
CA GLU A 310 -7.47 0.34 8.65
C GLU A 310 -7.14 0.11 7.17
N VAL A 311 -7.96 -0.68 6.46
CA VAL A 311 -7.72 -1.02 5.05
C VAL A 311 -7.86 0.20 4.14
N ASP A 312 -8.88 1.04 4.33
CA ASP A 312 -9.04 2.26 3.52
C ASP A 312 -7.94 3.31 3.85
N LEU A 313 -7.49 3.40 5.10
CA LEU A 313 -6.39 4.29 5.51
C LEU A 313 -5.07 3.84 4.87
N ILE A 314 -4.70 2.57 4.99
CA ILE A 314 -3.49 2.02 4.35
C ILE A 314 -3.54 2.21 2.83
N THR A 315 -4.70 1.95 2.21
CA THR A 315 -4.90 2.13 0.77
C THR A 315 -4.74 3.60 0.34
N THR A 316 -5.16 4.53 1.18
CA THR A 316 -5.03 5.97 0.91
C THR A 316 -3.59 6.44 1.09
N LEU A 317 -2.96 6.08 2.22
CA LEU A 317 -1.56 6.38 2.51
C LEU A 317 -0.62 5.79 1.44
N THR A 318 -0.90 4.59 0.93
CA THR A 318 -0.12 3.97 -0.17
C THR A 318 -0.20 4.74 -1.48
N LYS A 319 -1.33 5.40 -1.77
CA LYS A 319 -1.47 6.25 -2.96
C LYS A 319 -0.77 7.59 -2.75
N LEU A 320 -1.01 8.21 -1.59
CA LEU A 320 -0.44 9.49 -1.20
C LEU A 320 1.10 9.44 -1.19
N SER A 321 1.67 8.38 -0.60
CA SER A 321 3.12 8.19 -0.48
C SER A 321 3.83 7.92 -1.81
N CYS A 322 3.13 7.87 -2.95
CA CYS A 322 3.71 7.60 -4.27
C CYS A 322 3.37 8.68 -5.33
N LEU A 323 2.78 9.81 -4.93
CA LEU A 323 2.46 10.90 -5.85
C LEU A 323 3.75 11.51 -6.45
N GLY A 324 3.80 11.69 -7.77
CA GLY A 324 4.95 12.26 -8.49
C GLY A 324 6.22 11.39 -8.53
N GLN A 325 6.43 10.51 -7.54
CA GLN A 325 7.63 9.69 -7.39
C GLN A 325 7.73 8.56 -8.43
N LYS A 326 8.96 8.31 -8.88
CA LYS A 326 9.34 7.10 -9.62
C LYS A 326 10.16 6.21 -8.70
N ILE A 327 9.58 5.09 -8.29
CA ILE A 327 10.23 4.17 -7.35
C ILE A 327 11.40 3.45 -8.03
N ASN A 328 12.56 3.53 -7.41
CA ASN A 328 13.75 2.76 -7.76
C ASN A 328 13.69 1.41 -7.02
N TYR A 329 13.37 0.34 -7.77
CA TYR A 329 13.21 -1.01 -7.21
C TYR A 329 14.55 -1.69 -6.89
N GLU A 330 15.65 -1.13 -7.38
CA GLU A 330 17.03 -1.55 -7.15
C GLU A 330 17.69 -0.77 -5.98
N ALA A 331 17.07 0.31 -5.49
CA ALA A 331 17.60 1.14 -4.41
C ALA A 331 17.88 0.32 -3.13
N TYR A 332 18.91 0.71 -2.38
CA TYR A 332 19.39 0.03 -1.17
C TYR A 332 19.88 -1.41 -1.37
N SER A 333 19.99 -1.89 -2.62
CA SER A 333 20.73 -3.12 -2.93
C SER A 333 22.25 -2.88 -2.94
N TYR A 334 23.03 -3.95 -2.86
CA TYR A 334 24.49 -3.88 -2.81
C TYR A 334 25.15 -5.11 -3.46
N PRO A 335 26.40 -4.97 -3.98
CA PRO A 335 27.08 -6.08 -4.66
C PRO A 335 27.21 -7.33 -3.79
N VAL A 336 26.79 -8.47 -4.35
CA VAL A 336 26.91 -9.77 -3.70
C VAL A 336 28.38 -10.19 -3.72
N LYS A 337 28.98 -10.39 -2.54
CA LYS A 337 30.31 -10.98 -2.44
C LYS A 337 30.24 -12.41 -3.01
N LYS A 338 30.87 -12.64 -4.17
CA LYS A 338 31.05 -13.97 -4.72
C LYS A 338 31.83 -14.81 -3.72
N VAL A 339 31.28 -15.95 -3.31
CA VAL A 339 32.01 -16.92 -2.47
C VAL A 339 33.12 -17.50 -3.33
N ASP A 340 34.35 -17.29 -2.90
CA ASP A 340 35.52 -17.87 -3.55
C ASP A 340 35.68 -19.32 -3.07
N PHE A 341 35.05 -20.24 -3.79
CA PHE A 341 35.06 -21.66 -3.47
C PHE A 341 36.48 -22.27 -3.46
N THR A 342 37.49 -21.61 -4.05
CA THR A 342 38.90 -22.06 -3.97
C THR A 342 39.53 -21.84 -2.60
N LYS A 343 38.92 -21.00 -1.75
CA LYS A 343 39.38 -20.70 -0.37
C LYS A 343 38.65 -21.51 0.70
N LEU A 344 37.63 -22.28 0.33
CA LEU A 344 37.00 -23.26 1.21
C LEU A 344 37.91 -24.49 1.28
N LYS A 345 38.67 -24.62 2.37
CA LYS A 345 39.29 -25.90 2.73
C LYS A 345 38.16 -26.87 3.09
N LEU A 346 37.93 -27.85 2.22
CA LEU A 346 37.10 -29.04 2.47
C LEU A 346 37.80 -29.97 3.47
#